data_AF-A0A811YJI2-F1
#
_entry.id   AF-A0A811YJI2-F1
#
_cell.length_a   1.000
_cell.length_b   1.000
_cell.length_c   1.000
_cell.angle_alpha   90.00
_cell.angle_beta   90.00
_cell.angle_gamma   90.00
#
_symmetry.space_group_name_H-M   'P 1'
#
loop_
_entity.id
_entity.type
_entity.pdbx_description
1 polymer ?
#
loop_
_entity_poly.entity_id
_entity_poly.type
_entity_poly.pdbx_seq_one_letter_code
_entity_poly.pdbx_strand_id
1 'polypeptide(L)'
;MPRTSTFKGLEAVKCCTQVYLEAYTLVLTVGKKTLEEHGRELILADREEVEQEADNILKDADINDVAFLMVDNPLGDTIHSDLILGGTKLGISYQVIQNASIINAVGCCGLQLYKCGETISIVFWTDTWRPESFFDKVKKNRLNIKEQSLENLIKRRKTYEPSWYMNEIQAAQQLLENRYSTRRHCVGLARVGDKDQKIAANSCSKHVQWIWEDRHTP
;
A
#
# COMPACT_ATOMS: atom_id res chain seq x y z
N MET A 1 9.07 16.17 -5.01
CA MET A 1 8.26 15.04 -5.47
C MET A 1 9.13 14.08 -6.25
N PRO A 2 9.10 12.75 -5.98
CA PRO A 2 9.78 11.78 -6.83
C PRO A 2 9.25 11.90 -8.26
N ARG A 3 10.06 11.54 -9.26
CA ARG A 3 9.70 11.65 -10.70
C ARG A 3 8.44 10.87 -11.10
N THR A 4 7.90 10.09 -10.17
CA THR A 4 6.68 9.29 -10.31
C THR A 4 5.40 10.09 -10.07
N SER A 5 5.48 11.32 -9.51
CA SER A 5 4.29 12.16 -9.32
C SER A 5 3.76 12.68 -10.64
N THR A 6 2.42 12.68 -10.80
CA THR A 6 1.79 13.24 -11.99
C THR A 6 1.96 14.75 -12.04
N PHE A 7 2.04 15.31 -13.25
CA PHE A 7 2.11 16.77 -13.44
C PHE A 7 0.90 17.47 -12.78
N LYS A 8 -0.29 16.87 -12.89
CA LYS A 8 -1.51 17.35 -12.23
C LYS A 8 -1.36 17.41 -10.71
N GLY A 9 -0.79 16.38 -10.09
CA GLY A 9 -0.55 16.36 -8.64
C GLY A 9 0.45 17.43 -8.21
N LEU A 10 1.52 17.62 -8.97
CA LEU A 10 2.52 18.65 -8.70
C LEU A 10 1.94 20.07 -8.77
N GLU A 11 1.12 20.36 -9.79
CA GLU A 11 0.47 21.66 -9.91
C GLU A 11 -0.55 21.91 -8.80
N ALA A 12 -1.35 20.91 -8.43
CA ALA A 12 -2.30 21.03 -7.32
C ALA A 12 -1.61 21.36 -5.99
N VAL A 13 -0.51 20.65 -5.67
CA VAL A 13 0.30 20.91 -4.46
C VAL A 13 0.76 22.36 -4.40
N LYS A 14 1.22 22.92 -5.52
CA LYS A 14 1.68 24.31 -5.57
C LYS A 14 0.55 25.31 -5.34
N CYS A 15 -0.70 24.99 -5.66
CA CYS A 15 -1.84 25.87 -5.44
C CYS A 15 -2.38 25.81 -4.00
N CYS A 16 -2.23 24.68 -3.31
CA CYS A 16 -2.73 24.50 -1.96
C CYS A 16 -2.00 25.37 -0.91
N THR A 17 -2.75 25.82 0.10
CA THR A 17 -2.20 26.59 1.23
C THR A 17 -1.55 25.69 2.26
N GLN A 18 -2.10 24.49 2.45
CA GLN A 18 -1.61 23.48 3.38
C GLN A 18 -1.42 22.15 2.65
N VAL A 19 -0.35 21.43 2.97
CA VAL A 19 0.00 20.16 2.33
C VAL A 19 0.41 19.16 3.40
N TYR A 20 -0.45 18.18 3.62
CA TYR A 20 -0.20 17.06 4.52
C TYR A 20 0.48 15.93 3.75
N LEU A 21 1.37 15.19 4.41
CA LEU A 21 2.07 14.03 3.87
C LEU A 21 1.94 12.85 4.82
N GLU A 22 1.28 11.82 4.34
CA GLU A 22 1.17 10.50 4.95
C GLU A 22 2.26 9.57 4.39
N ALA A 23 3.00 8.93 5.31
CA ALA A 23 4.07 7.99 4.97
C ALA A 23 4.16 6.80 5.96
N TYR A 24 3.04 6.45 6.61
CA TYR A 24 2.95 5.30 7.52
C TYR A 24 2.40 4.05 6.84
N THR A 25 1.64 4.20 5.75
CA THR A 25 1.08 3.12 4.93
C THR A 25 2.15 2.48 4.05
N LEU A 26 3.05 3.29 3.50
CA LEU A 26 4.12 2.88 2.60
C LEU A 26 5.39 3.69 2.84
N VAL A 27 6.54 3.04 2.59
CA VAL A 27 7.85 3.69 2.69
C VAL A 27 7.99 4.74 1.60
N LEU A 28 8.21 5.98 2.02
CA LEU A 28 8.64 7.04 1.14
C LEU A 28 10.13 6.85 0.78
N THR A 29 10.42 6.62 -0.50
CA THR A 29 11.81 6.39 -0.98
C THR A 29 12.64 7.67 -1.07
N VAL A 30 12.00 8.84 -0.96
CA VAL A 30 12.63 10.16 -0.94
C VAL A 30 12.40 10.84 0.41
N GLY A 31 13.36 11.63 0.89
CA GLY A 31 13.16 12.36 2.15
C GLY A 31 12.12 13.49 2.01
N LYS A 32 11.46 13.85 3.12
CA LYS A 32 10.58 15.03 3.24
C LYS A 32 11.19 16.28 2.61
N LYS A 33 12.46 16.59 2.92
CA LYS A 33 13.16 17.77 2.40
C LYS A 33 13.18 17.83 0.86
N THR A 34 13.43 16.70 0.20
CA THR A 34 13.44 16.60 -1.26
C THR A 34 12.04 16.79 -1.85
N LEU A 35 10.99 16.46 -1.10
CA LEU A 35 9.64 16.80 -1.52
C LEU A 35 9.37 18.31 -1.42
N GLU A 36 9.81 18.93 -0.34
CA GLU A 36 9.63 20.37 -0.05
C GLU A 36 10.36 21.30 -1.03
N GLU A 37 11.43 20.84 -1.68
CA GLU A 37 12.12 21.54 -2.78
C GLU A 37 11.19 21.96 -3.94
N HIS A 38 9.96 21.44 -3.97
CA HIS A 38 8.96 21.73 -5.00
C HIS A 38 8.06 22.93 -4.66
N GLY A 39 8.39 23.68 -3.60
CA GLY A 39 7.84 25.00 -3.32
C GLY A 39 6.73 25.03 -2.26
N ARG A 40 6.56 23.95 -1.48
CA ARG A 40 5.61 23.89 -0.35
C ARG A 40 6.21 23.13 0.82
N GLU A 41 6.00 23.66 2.02
CA GLU A 41 6.28 22.95 3.28
C GLU A 41 5.30 21.81 3.48
N LEU A 42 5.77 20.68 4.02
CA LEU A 42 4.94 19.50 4.24
C LEU A 42 4.69 19.26 5.74
N ILE A 43 3.43 19.11 6.09
CA ILE A 43 2.98 18.70 7.42
C ILE A 43 2.93 17.17 7.45
N LEU A 44 3.70 16.53 8.33
CA LEU A 44 3.65 15.07 8.44
C LEU A 44 2.37 14.66 9.16
N ALA A 45 1.61 13.77 8.55
CA ALA A 45 0.42 13.16 9.14
C ALA A 45 0.74 11.71 9.45
N ASP A 46 0.83 11.39 10.74
CA ASP A 46 1.02 10.02 11.19
C ASP A 46 -0.31 9.24 11.22
N ARG A 47 -0.26 8.00 11.70
CA ARG A 47 -1.44 7.14 11.76
C ARG A 47 -2.53 7.71 12.65
N GLU A 48 -2.18 8.33 13.76
CA GLU A 48 -3.15 8.87 14.70
C GLU A 48 -3.83 10.09 14.09
N GLU A 49 -3.04 10.99 13.49
CA GLU A 49 -3.54 12.15 12.76
C GLU A 49 -4.53 11.76 11.65
N VAL A 50 -4.21 10.72 10.86
CA VAL A 50 -5.05 10.33 9.72
C VAL A 50 -6.26 9.49 10.12
N GLU A 51 -6.12 8.55 11.07
CA GLU A 51 -7.20 7.59 11.41
C GLU A 51 -8.09 8.08 12.57
N GLN A 52 -7.60 8.96 13.43
CA GLN A 52 -8.28 9.35 14.67
C GLN A 52 -8.52 10.86 14.77
N GLU A 53 -7.58 11.67 14.28
CA GLU A 53 -7.64 13.13 14.37
C GLU A 53 -7.81 13.81 13.00
N ALA A 54 -8.49 13.12 12.06
CA ALA A 54 -8.68 13.59 10.68
C ALA A 54 -9.35 14.99 10.58
N ASP A 55 -10.05 15.41 11.62
CA ASP A 55 -10.61 16.75 11.75
C ASP A 55 -9.53 17.85 11.66
N ASN A 56 -8.30 17.57 12.09
CA ASN A 56 -7.16 18.48 11.95
C ASN A 56 -6.79 18.71 10.48
N ILE A 57 -6.86 17.67 9.64
CA ILE A 57 -6.58 17.74 8.19
C ILE A 57 -7.73 18.45 7.45
N LEU A 58 -8.97 18.21 7.88
CA LEU A 58 -10.17 18.82 7.29
C LEU A 58 -10.40 20.25 7.76
N LYS A 59 -9.68 20.68 8.80
CA LYS A 59 -9.80 22.03 9.36
C LYS A 59 -9.49 23.08 8.30
N ASP A 60 -10.39 24.05 8.18
CA ASP A 60 -10.31 25.16 7.23
C ASP A 60 -10.26 24.74 5.75
N ALA A 61 -10.52 23.46 5.42
CA ALA A 61 -10.55 22.96 4.04
C ALA A 61 -11.83 23.34 3.27
N ASP A 62 -12.80 23.95 3.97
CA ASP A 62 -13.99 24.58 3.38
C ASP A 62 -13.70 25.97 2.79
N ILE A 63 -12.66 26.65 3.29
CA ILE A 63 -12.27 28.00 2.87
C ILE A 63 -10.89 28.06 2.21
N ASN A 64 -10.07 27.01 2.37
CA ASN A 64 -8.73 26.92 1.82
C ASN A 64 -8.51 25.63 1.02
N ASP A 65 -7.66 25.70 0.00
CA ASP A 65 -7.20 24.52 -0.73
C ASP A 65 -6.19 23.72 0.12
N VAL A 66 -6.58 22.55 0.59
CA VAL A 66 -5.73 21.63 1.36
C VAL A 66 -5.39 20.39 0.53
N ALA A 67 -4.11 20.04 0.45
CA ALA A 67 -3.65 18.81 -0.20
C ALA A 67 -3.30 17.74 0.86
N PHE A 68 -3.78 16.52 0.63
CA PHE A 68 -3.37 15.33 1.37
C PHE A 68 -2.57 14.41 0.44
N LEU A 69 -1.27 14.31 0.70
CA LEU A 69 -0.33 13.53 -0.06
C LEU A 69 -0.10 12.18 0.60
N MET A 70 0.05 11.17 -0.24
CA MET A 70 0.41 9.83 0.17
C MET A 70 1.27 9.17 -0.91
N VAL A 71 1.97 8.12 -0.50
CA VAL A 71 2.72 7.26 -1.42
C VAL A 71 1.73 6.36 -2.16
N ASP A 72 1.95 6.13 -3.46
CA ASP A 72 1.04 5.37 -4.34
C ASP A 72 -0.25 6.16 -4.69
N ASN A 73 -1.37 5.47 -4.91
CA ASN A 73 -2.64 5.97 -5.37
C ASN A 73 -3.65 6.02 -4.22
N PRO A 74 -4.40 7.13 -4.04
CA PRO A 74 -5.08 7.37 -2.78
C PRO A 74 -6.22 6.45 -2.39
N LEU A 75 -6.76 5.70 -3.35
CA LEU A 75 -7.87 4.77 -3.13
C LEU A 75 -7.55 3.37 -3.66
N GLY A 76 -6.26 3.06 -3.88
CA GLY A 76 -5.83 1.78 -4.45
C GLY A 76 -5.87 0.62 -3.45
N ASP A 77 -5.39 0.83 -2.22
CA ASP A 77 -5.31 -0.19 -1.16
C ASP A 77 -5.21 0.44 0.24
N THR A 78 -6.04 1.45 0.51
CA THR A 78 -5.98 2.25 1.74
C THR A 78 -7.35 2.60 2.28
N ILE A 79 -7.38 3.04 3.54
CA ILE A 79 -8.60 3.43 4.26
C ILE A 79 -8.93 4.93 4.11
N HIS A 80 -8.26 5.67 3.23
CA HIS A 80 -8.47 7.11 3.08
C HIS A 80 -9.84 7.51 2.51
N SER A 81 -10.67 6.52 2.14
CA SER A 81 -12.09 6.77 1.86
C SER A 81 -12.81 7.36 3.07
N ASP A 82 -12.38 7.05 4.30
CA ASP A 82 -12.96 7.62 5.52
C ASP A 82 -12.72 9.14 5.62
N LEU A 83 -11.57 9.64 5.16
CA LEU A 83 -11.28 11.07 5.10
C LEU A 83 -12.21 11.79 4.12
N ILE A 84 -12.45 11.18 2.95
CA ILE A 84 -13.41 11.69 1.95
C ILE A 84 -14.83 11.73 2.51
N LEU A 85 -15.25 10.67 3.20
CA LEU A 85 -16.56 10.61 3.85
C LEU A 85 -16.70 11.65 4.96
N GLY A 86 -15.64 11.87 5.74
CA GLY A 86 -15.57 12.93 6.75
C GLY A 86 -15.77 14.31 6.13
N GLY A 87 -14.96 14.66 5.11
CA GLY A 87 -15.08 15.94 4.41
C GLY A 87 -16.44 16.15 3.75
N THR A 88 -16.99 15.10 3.13
CA THR A 88 -18.32 15.16 2.48
C THR A 88 -19.43 15.48 3.50
N LYS A 89 -19.37 14.92 4.71
CA LYS A 89 -20.34 15.23 5.78
C LYS A 89 -20.26 16.68 6.26
N LEU A 90 -19.08 17.29 6.15
CA LEU A 90 -18.84 18.70 6.46
C LEU A 90 -19.14 19.63 5.28
N GLY A 91 -19.55 19.10 4.13
CA GLY A 91 -19.82 19.90 2.92
C GLY A 91 -18.56 20.33 2.16
N ILE A 92 -17.40 19.76 2.49
CA ILE A 92 -16.11 20.07 1.85
C ILE A 92 -16.06 19.38 0.49
N SER A 93 -15.82 20.16 -0.57
CA SER A 93 -15.55 19.62 -1.90
C SER A 93 -14.16 19.02 -1.96
N TYR A 94 -14.01 17.87 -2.61
CA TYR A 94 -12.71 17.21 -2.77
C TYR A 94 -12.44 16.86 -4.24
N GLN A 95 -11.16 16.71 -4.56
CA GLN A 95 -10.70 16.16 -5.83
C GLN A 95 -9.69 15.06 -5.58
N VAL A 96 -9.91 13.88 -6.17
CA VAL A 96 -8.92 12.79 -6.16
C VAL A 96 -8.02 12.92 -7.37
N ILE A 97 -6.71 13.07 -7.14
CA ILE A 97 -5.69 13.05 -8.18
C ILE A 97 -5.05 11.67 -8.17
N GLN A 98 -5.27 10.92 -9.25
CA GLN A 98 -4.76 9.55 -9.39
C GLN A 98 -3.25 9.52 -9.61
N ASN A 99 -2.61 8.43 -9.19
CA ASN A 99 -1.21 8.15 -9.42
C ASN A 99 -0.98 6.69 -9.83
N ALA A 100 0.26 6.33 -10.16
CA ALA A 100 0.66 4.94 -10.33
C ALA A 100 0.41 4.15 -9.03
N SER A 101 0.03 2.88 -9.16
CA SER A 101 -0.26 2.04 -8.00
C SER A 101 0.36 0.66 -8.11
N ILE A 102 0.82 0.07 -7.01
CA ILE A 102 1.32 -1.30 -7.03
C ILE A 102 0.29 -2.28 -7.61
N ILE A 103 -1.01 -2.03 -7.39
CA ILE A 103 -2.12 -2.85 -7.92
C ILE A 103 -2.10 -2.91 -9.46
N ASN A 104 -1.70 -1.84 -10.13
CA ASN A 104 -1.56 -1.81 -11.59
C ASN A 104 -0.12 -2.10 -12.04
N ALA A 105 0.88 -1.63 -11.29
CA ALA A 105 2.27 -1.72 -11.66
C ALA A 105 2.81 -3.15 -11.63
N VAL A 106 2.18 -4.06 -10.87
CA VAL A 106 2.51 -5.50 -10.88
C VAL A 106 2.42 -6.11 -12.28
N GLY A 107 1.70 -5.50 -13.22
CA GLY A 107 1.69 -5.91 -14.64
C GLY A 107 3.08 -5.96 -15.29
N CYS A 108 4.08 -5.29 -14.70
CA CYS A 108 5.48 -5.37 -15.15
C CYS A 108 6.07 -6.79 -15.07
N CYS A 109 5.46 -7.72 -14.31
CA CYS A 109 5.85 -9.12 -14.31
C CYS A 109 5.36 -9.92 -15.53
N GLY A 110 4.62 -9.31 -16.45
CA GLY A 110 4.09 -9.96 -17.66
C GLY A 110 2.81 -10.75 -17.43
N LEU A 111 2.29 -10.81 -16.19
CA LEU A 111 0.98 -11.37 -15.91
C LEU A 111 -0.13 -10.39 -16.31
N GLN A 112 -1.21 -10.95 -16.83
CA GLN A 112 -2.39 -10.18 -17.22
C GLN A 112 -3.20 -9.81 -15.97
N LEU A 113 -3.29 -8.52 -15.67
CA LEU A 113 -3.96 -8.00 -14.46
C LEU A 113 -5.41 -8.49 -14.32
N TYR A 114 -6.15 -8.63 -15.42
CA TYR A 114 -7.54 -9.10 -15.39
C TYR A 114 -7.69 -10.57 -14.98
N LYS A 115 -6.59 -11.33 -14.91
CA LYS A 115 -6.56 -12.70 -14.39
C LYS A 115 -6.15 -12.76 -12.91
N CYS A 116 -5.78 -11.63 -12.31
CA CYS A 116 -5.51 -11.55 -10.88
C CYS A 116 -6.84 -11.60 -10.12
N GLY A 117 -6.91 -12.43 -9.07
CA GLY A 117 -8.06 -12.52 -8.17
C GLY A 117 -8.04 -11.40 -7.12
N GLU A 118 -8.75 -11.64 -6.01
CA GLU A 118 -8.80 -10.72 -4.85
C GLU A 118 -7.38 -10.41 -4.34
N THR A 119 -7.06 -9.13 -4.11
CA THR A 119 -5.82 -8.73 -3.42
C THR A 119 -5.90 -9.16 -1.96
N ILE A 120 -4.82 -9.76 -1.44
CA ILE A 120 -4.79 -10.34 -0.10
C ILE A 120 -3.56 -9.85 0.64
N SER A 121 -3.75 -9.30 1.84
CA SER A 121 -2.67 -8.93 2.75
C SER A 121 -2.25 -10.13 3.60
N ILE A 122 -0.95 -10.45 3.61
CA ILE A 122 -0.35 -11.43 4.52
C ILE A 122 0.22 -10.63 5.70
N VAL A 123 -0.25 -10.94 6.91
CA VAL A 123 0.15 -10.24 8.13
C VAL A 123 1.24 -11.00 8.87
N PHE A 124 2.03 -10.29 9.68
CA PHE A 124 3.04 -10.96 10.50
C PHE A 124 2.40 -11.93 11.49
N TRP A 125 3.00 -13.11 11.58
CA TRP A 125 2.77 -14.02 12.68
C TRP A 125 3.64 -13.61 13.87
N THR A 126 3.04 -13.65 15.06
CA THR A 126 3.74 -13.58 16.33
C THR A 126 3.63 -14.93 17.05
N ASP A 127 4.29 -15.07 18.19
CA ASP A 127 4.19 -16.29 19.01
C ASP A 127 2.77 -16.54 19.51
N THR A 128 1.98 -15.48 19.72
CA THR A 128 0.63 -15.55 20.30
C THR A 128 -0.48 -15.26 19.29
N TRP A 129 -0.15 -14.79 18.09
CA TRP A 129 -1.14 -14.40 17.09
C TRP A 129 -0.71 -14.83 15.68
N ARG A 130 -1.42 -15.83 15.14
CA ARG A 130 -1.17 -16.41 13.82
C ARG A 130 -2.48 -16.52 13.02
N PRO A 131 -2.99 -15.41 12.49
CA PRO A 131 -4.21 -15.46 11.68
C PRO A 131 -3.95 -16.24 10.38
N GLU A 132 -4.93 -17.03 9.98
CA GLU A 132 -4.85 -17.89 8.78
C GLU A 132 -5.89 -17.53 7.71
N SER A 133 -6.71 -16.50 7.93
CA SER A 133 -7.82 -16.13 7.03
C SER A 133 -7.37 -15.81 5.61
N PHE A 134 -6.13 -15.36 5.42
CA PHE A 134 -5.57 -15.11 4.09
C PHE A 134 -5.37 -16.38 3.26
N PHE A 135 -5.18 -17.56 3.88
CA PHE A 135 -5.02 -18.83 3.17
C PHE A 135 -6.27 -19.22 2.38
N ASP A 136 -7.44 -19.09 3.00
CA ASP A 136 -8.71 -19.40 2.36
C ASP A 136 -8.96 -18.50 1.16
N LYS A 137 -8.61 -17.22 1.27
CA LYS A 137 -8.68 -16.27 0.15
C LYS A 137 -7.72 -16.65 -0.98
N VAL A 138 -6.48 -17.02 -0.68
CA VAL A 138 -5.52 -17.47 -1.69
C VAL A 138 -6.04 -18.73 -2.38
N LYS A 139 -6.61 -19.68 -1.63
CA LYS A 139 -7.21 -20.90 -2.18
C LYS A 139 -8.44 -20.57 -3.05
N LYS A 140 -9.28 -19.62 -2.65
CA LYS A 140 -10.44 -19.15 -3.40
C LYS A 140 -10.03 -18.49 -4.71
N ASN A 141 -9.02 -17.63 -4.74
CA ASN A 141 -8.48 -17.04 -5.96
C ASN A 141 -8.03 -18.10 -6.99
N ARG A 142 -7.65 -19.30 -6.55
CA ARG A 142 -7.28 -20.41 -7.44
C ARG A 142 -8.49 -21.11 -8.04
N LEU A 143 -9.61 -21.13 -7.34
CA LEU A 143 -10.80 -21.89 -7.69
C LEU A 143 -11.86 -21.03 -8.41
N ASN A 144 -11.82 -19.72 -8.20
CA ASN A 144 -12.88 -18.79 -8.60
C ASN A 144 -12.31 -17.55 -9.32
N ILE A 145 -12.24 -17.62 -10.66
CA ILE A 145 -12.65 -16.47 -11.49
C ILE A 145 -14.19 -16.48 -11.43
N LYS A 146 -14.76 -16.05 -10.30
CA LYS A 146 -16.17 -15.69 -10.05
C LYS A 146 -16.36 -15.31 -8.57
N GLU A 147 -16.79 -14.08 -8.37
CA GLU A 147 -16.85 -13.31 -7.12
C GLU A 147 -17.59 -14.00 -5.94
N GLN A 148 -17.30 -13.58 -4.69
CA GLN A 148 -18.22 -13.78 -3.56
C GLN A 148 -18.23 -12.60 -2.59
N SER A 149 -19.26 -12.62 -1.74
CA SER A 149 -20.05 -11.56 -1.10
C SER A 149 -19.58 -11.00 0.26
N LEU A 150 -20.37 -10.01 0.71
CA LEU A 150 -20.14 -8.86 1.61
C LEU A 150 -19.94 -9.12 3.14
N GLU A 151 -19.83 -10.36 3.64
CA GLU A 151 -20.23 -10.65 5.02
C GLU A 151 -19.15 -10.61 6.13
N ASN A 152 -17.86 -10.37 5.83
CA ASN A 152 -16.76 -10.62 6.80
C ASN A 152 -16.08 -9.38 7.42
N LEU A 153 -16.74 -8.22 7.45
CA LEU A 153 -16.08 -6.93 7.72
C LEU A 153 -16.12 -6.39 9.17
N ILE A 154 -16.36 -7.22 10.19
CA ILE A 154 -16.56 -6.69 11.56
C ILE A 154 -15.81 -7.49 12.62
N LYS A 155 -14.56 -7.12 12.93
CA LYS A 155 -14.00 -7.13 14.32
C LYS A 155 -12.91 -6.07 14.49
N ARG A 156 -13.25 -4.98 15.19
CA ARG A 156 -12.34 -3.88 15.59
C ARG A 156 -11.53 -4.27 16.84
N ARG A 157 -10.20 -4.25 16.75
CA ARG A 157 -9.29 -4.22 17.91
C ARG A 157 -8.13 -3.27 17.62
N LYS A 158 -7.71 -2.47 18.62
CA LYS A 158 -6.68 -1.44 18.52
C LYS A 158 -5.50 -1.76 19.44
N THR A 159 -4.40 -2.21 18.85
CA THR A 159 -3.04 -2.18 19.42
C THR A 159 -2.07 -2.00 18.25
N TYR A 160 -1.22 -0.98 18.30
CA TYR A 160 -0.34 -0.60 17.20
C TYR A 160 1.13 -0.82 17.58
N GLU A 161 1.84 -1.60 16.76
CA GLU A 161 3.28 -1.83 16.84
C GLU A 161 4.02 -0.93 15.82
N PRO A 162 5.34 -0.70 15.97
CA PRO A 162 6.12 0.01 14.94
C PRO A 162 5.99 -0.65 13.56
N SER A 163 6.12 0.13 12.48
CA SER A 163 5.94 -0.37 11.11
C SER A 163 7.06 -1.36 10.73
N TRP A 164 6.75 -2.65 10.76
CA TRP A 164 7.56 -3.70 10.14
C TRP A 164 7.05 -3.97 8.74
N TYR A 165 7.93 -3.99 7.75
CA TYR A 165 7.57 -4.34 6.37
C TYR A 165 7.88 -5.82 6.13
N MET A 166 6.85 -6.58 5.74
CA MET A 166 7.04 -7.99 5.40
C MET A 166 7.72 -8.07 4.05
N ASN A 167 8.87 -8.73 4.00
CA ASN A 167 9.44 -9.09 2.72
C ASN A 167 8.78 -10.36 2.17
N GLU A 168 8.92 -10.54 0.87
CA GLU A 168 8.35 -11.63 0.10
C GLU A 168 8.83 -13.02 0.57
N ILE A 169 9.99 -13.13 1.25
CA ILE A 169 10.46 -14.38 1.87
C ILE A 169 9.57 -14.78 3.05
N GLN A 170 9.33 -13.85 3.97
CA GLN A 170 8.52 -14.09 5.17
C GLN A 170 7.10 -14.49 4.78
N ALA A 171 6.54 -13.82 3.76
CA ALA A 171 5.27 -14.19 3.16
C ALA A 171 5.31 -15.62 2.59
N ALA A 172 6.31 -15.94 1.78
CA ALA A 172 6.47 -17.28 1.20
C ALA A 172 6.68 -18.37 2.26
N GLN A 173 7.42 -18.09 3.33
CA GLN A 173 7.64 -19.01 4.45
C GLN A 173 6.34 -19.33 5.18
N GLN A 174 5.56 -18.31 5.57
CA GLN A 174 4.25 -18.52 6.17
C GLN A 174 3.34 -19.35 5.24
N LEU A 175 3.39 -19.07 3.92
CA LEU A 175 2.64 -19.86 2.95
C LEU A 175 3.05 -21.34 2.96
N LEU A 176 4.36 -21.63 2.97
CA LEU A 176 4.89 -22.99 2.97
C LEU A 176 4.58 -23.74 4.27
N GLU A 177 4.61 -23.06 5.42
CA GLU A 177 4.30 -23.65 6.73
C GLU A 177 2.84 -24.17 6.81
N ASN A 178 1.89 -23.48 6.18
CA ASN A 178 0.50 -23.96 6.07
C ASN A 178 0.29 -24.94 4.89
N ARG A 179 1.31 -25.74 4.55
CA ARG A 179 1.24 -26.79 3.52
C ARG A 179 0.90 -26.27 2.11
N TYR A 180 1.17 -25.01 1.80
CA TYR A 180 1.11 -24.55 0.41
C TYR A 180 2.16 -25.32 -0.41
N SER A 181 1.77 -25.78 -1.60
CA SER A 181 2.63 -26.69 -2.37
C SER A 181 3.94 -25.99 -2.76
N THR A 182 5.05 -26.56 -2.29
CA THR A 182 6.43 -26.11 -2.52
C THR A 182 6.78 -25.93 -4.00
N ARG A 183 6.14 -26.70 -4.88
CA ARG A 183 6.38 -26.73 -6.33
C ARG A 183 5.61 -25.66 -7.11
N ARG A 184 4.73 -24.89 -6.48
CA ARG A 184 3.94 -23.87 -7.19
C ARG A 184 4.82 -22.70 -7.57
N HIS A 185 4.63 -22.18 -8.77
CA HIS A 185 5.31 -20.98 -9.23
C HIS A 185 4.70 -19.74 -8.57
N CYS A 186 5.56 -18.83 -8.16
CA CYS A 186 5.22 -17.48 -7.71
C CYS A 186 6.15 -16.47 -8.40
N VAL A 187 5.71 -15.22 -8.44
CA VAL A 187 6.53 -14.11 -8.90
C VAL A 187 6.69 -13.14 -7.73
N GLY A 188 7.93 -12.92 -7.31
CA GLY A 188 8.26 -11.86 -6.36
C GLY A 188 8.63 -10.60 -7.10
N LEU A 189 8.15 -9.47 -6.60
CA LEU A 189 8.43 -8.15 -7.10
C LEU A 189 8.92 -7.30 -5.94
N ALA A 190 10.05 -6.62 -6.11
CA ALA A 190 10.61 -5.71 -5.12
C ALA A 190 10.92 -4.35 -5.77
N ARG A 191 10.63 -3.27 -5.05
CA ARG A 191 10.88 -1.88 -5.46
C ARG A 191 10.36 -1.56 -6.87
N VAL A 192 9.10 -1.94 -7.12
CA VAL A 192 8.46 -1.72 -8.42
C VAL A 192 8.41 -0.23 -8.74
N GLY A 193 8.88 0.16 -9.92
CA GLY A 193 8.97 1.55 -10.36
C GLY A 193 10.31 2.24 -10.05
N ASP A 194 11.18 1.65 -9.21
CA ASP A 194 12.52 2.16 -8.96
C ASP A 194 13.55 1.63 -9.97
N LYS A 195 14.73 2.28 -10.03
CA LYS A 195 15.82 1.89 -10.95
C LYS A 195 16.40 0.51 -10.66
N ASP A 196 16.33 0.08 -9.41
CA ASP A 196 16.84 -1.19 -8.90
C ASP A 196 15.71 -2.19 -8.63
N GLN A 197 14.59 -2.04 -9.35
CA GLN A 197 13.47 -2.98 -9.39
C GLN A 197 13.96 -4.40 -9.66
N LYS A 198 13.46 -5.37 -8.89
CA LYS A 198 13.74 -6.81 -9.09
C LYS A 198 12.44 -7.58 -9.30
N ILE A 199 12.46 -8.49 -10.27
CA ILE A 199 11.36 -9.41 -10.57
C ILE A 199 11.95 -10.81 -10.69
N ALA A 200 11.40 -11.78 -9.96
CA ALA A 200 11.83 -13.17 -10.05
C ALA A 200 10.65 -14.14 -10.06
N ALA A 201 10.60 -15.00 -11.07
CA ALA A 201 9.62 -16.07 -11.20
C ALA A 201 10.29 -17.41 -10.86
N ASN A 202 9.85 -18.07 -9.79
CA ASN A 202 10.42 -19.33 -9.31
C ASN A 202 9.35 -20.17 -8.61
N SER A 203 9.64 -21.42 -8.28
CA SER A 203 8.78 -22.14 -7.33
C SER A 203 8.85 -21.47 -5.95
N CYS A 204 7.76 -21.49 -5.16
CA CYS A 204 7.72 -20.88 -3.83
C CYS A 204 8.90 -21.31 -2.96
N SER A 205 9.32 -22.59 -3.03
CA SER A 205 10.49 -23.09 -2.32
C SER A 205 11.82 -22.47 -2.77
N LYS A 206 12.02 -22.27 -4.08
CA LYS A 206 13.23 -21.66 -4.64
C LYS A 206 13.24 -20.15 -4.46
N HIS A 207 12.07 -19.54 -4.41
CA HIS A 207 11.92 -18.10 -4.19
C HIS A 207 12.48 -17.69 -2.83
N VAL A 208 12.20 -18.48 -1.79
CA VAL A 208 12.80 -18.30 -0.44
C VAL A 208 14.34 -18.37 -0.48
N GLN A 209 14.94 -19.18 -1.36
CA GLN A 209 16.40 -19.31 -1.48
C GLN A 209 17.04 -18.17 -2.29
N TRP A 210 16.43 -17.79 -3.41
CA TRP A 210 16.95 -16.76 -4.33
C TRP A 210 17.21 -15.40 -3.66
N ILE A 211 16.34 -15.00 -2.73
CA ILE A 211 16.43 -13.68 -2.07
C ILE A 211 17.49 -13.67 -0.96
N TRP A 212 17.78 -14.83 -0.36
CA TRP A 212 18.86 -14.95 0.62
C TRP A 212 20.24 -14.75 -0.02
N GLU A 213 20.43 -15.23 -1.25
CA GLU A 213 21.68 -15.07 -2.01
C GLU A 213 21.87 -13.61 -2.48
N ASP A 214 20.79 -12.95 -2.90
CA ASP A 214 20.81 -11.56 -3.39
C ASP A 214 21.06 -10.51 -2.27
N ARG A 215 20.78 -10.82 -1.00
CA ARG A 215 21.13 -9.97 0.16
C ARG A 215 22.56 -10.14 0.66
N HIS A 216 23.29 -11.15 0.19
CA HIS A 216 24.65 -11.46 0.62
C HIS A 216 25.69 -11.39 -0.50
N THR A 217 25.29 -10.99 -1.71
CA THR A 217 26.22 -10.49 -2.73
C THR A 217 26.57 -9.03 -2.41
N PRO A 218 27.88 -8.69 -2.37
CA PRO A 218 28.39 -7.39 -1.91
C PRO A 218 27.94 -6.21 -2.78
#